data_AF-A0A2C9XHV6-F1
#
_entry.id   AF-A0A2C9XHV6-F1
#
_cell.length_a   1.000
_cell.length_b   1.000
_cell.length_c   1.000
_cell.angle_alpha   90.00
_cell.angle_beta   90.00
_cell.angle_gamma   90.00
#
_symmetry.space_group_name_H-M   'P 1'
#
loop_
_entity.id
_entity.type
_entity.pdbx_description
1 polymer ?
#
loop_
_entity_poly.entity_id
_entity_poly.type
_entity_poly.pdbx_seq_one_letter_code
_entity_poly.pdbx_strand_id
1 'polypeptide(L)'
;MKKDNQKQLIDDLIQFMRSGNRKTIAIADYIELTKSRKKWTEKQINDLYRALNRTKALSVSSSQYEKPMKVRDVETQKIRYIKITYTRTEAMLLV
;
A
#
# COMPACT_ATOMS: atom_id res chain seq x y z
N MET A 1 16.73 15.84 -11.13
CA MET A 1 15.26 15.77 -11.19
C MET A 1 14.66 14.46 -10.62
N LYS A 2 15.24 13.84 -9.56
CA LYS A 2 14.67 12.61 -8.94
C LYS A 2 13.85 12.88 -7.66
N LYS A 3 14.09 14.00 -6.97
CA LYS A 3 13.44 14.35 -5.69
C LYS A 3 11.97 14.76 -5.87
N ASP A 4 11.63 15.37 -7.00
CA ASP A 4 10.30 15.93 -7.24
C ASP A 4 9.22 14.86 -7.39
N ASN A 5 9.58 13.71 -7.99
CA ASN A 5 8.65 12.62 -8.20
C ASN A 5 8.25 11.92 -6.87
N GLN A 6 9.20 11.73 -5.95
CA GLN A 6 8.92 11.11 -4.65
C GLN A 6 8.04 12.01 -3.77
N LYS A 7 8.28 13.32 -3.80
CA LYS A 7 7.45 14.29 -3.09
C LYS A 7 6.02 14.29 -3.63
N GLN A 8 5.86 14.32 -4.96
CA GLN A 8 4.53 14.28 -5.60
C GLN A 8 3.74 13.02 -5.21
N LEU A 9 4.40 11.86 -5.14
CA LEU A 9 3.73 10.62 -4.72
C LEU A 9 3.18 10.66 -3.29
N ILE A 10 3.88 11.35 -2.38
CA ILE A 10 3.43 11.54 -1.00
C ILE A 10 2.33 12.59 -0.92
N ASP A 11 2.45 13.69 -1.67
CA ASP A 11 1.43 14.73 -1.72
C ASP A 11 0.11 14.18 -2.29
N ASP A 12 0.18 13.37 -3.36
CA ASP A 12 -0.97 12.64 -3.93
C ASP A 12 -1.64 11.73 -2.87
N LEU A 13 -0.84 10.98 -2.11
CA LEU A 13 -1.33 10.09 -1.05
C LEU A 13 -2.02 10.88 0.06
N ILE A 14 -1.41 11.97 0.54
CA ILE A 14 -1.98 12.83 1.57
C ILE A 14 -3.30 13.44 1.08
N GLN A 15 -3.34 13.93 -0.16
CA GLN A 15 -4.55 14.49 -0.77
C GLN A 15 -5.65 13.43 -0.90
N PHE A 16 -5.31 12.21 -1.29
CA PHE A 16 -6.26 11.09 -1.35
C PHE A 16 -6.83 10.75 0.04
N MET A 17 -5.98 10.72 1.07
CA MET A 17 -6.41 10.47 2.45
C MET A 17 -7.34 11.57 2.94
N ARG A 18 -6.97 12.85 2.74
CA ARG A 18 -7.79 14.01 3.14
C ARG A 18 -9.13 14.07 2.42
N SER A 19 -9.14 13.92 1.10
CA SER A 19 -10.39 13.95 0.30
C SER A 19 -11.35 12.82 0.65
N GLY A 20 -10.82 11.67 1.10
CA GLY A 20 -11.63 10.56 1.60
C GLY A 20 -11.91 10.58 3.10
N ASN A 21 -11.52 11.65 3.82
CA ASN A 21 -11.60 11.74 5.28
C ASN A 21 -10.98 10.53 6.01
N ARG A 22 -9.87 9.99 5.48
CA ARG A 22 -9.16 8.83 6.02
C ARG A 22 -7.99 9.28 6.87
N LYS A 23 -7.94 8.83 8.12
CA LYS A 23 -6.79 9.08 9.02
C LYS A 23 -5.65 8.07 8.80
N THR A 24 -5.99 6.85 8.39
CA THR A 24 -5.05 5.76 8.10
C THR A 24 -5.42 5.07 6.79
N ILE A 25 -4.42 4.53 6.11
CA ILE A 25 -4.62 3.66 4.94
C ILE A 25 -3.45 2.70 4.78
N ALA A 26 -3.75 1.49 4.31
CA ALA A 26 -2.71 0.60 3.83
C ALA A 26 -2.27 0.98 2.43
N ILE A 27 -0.96 0.97 2.19
CA ILE A 27 -0.40 1.42 0.91
C ILE A 27 -0.85 0.53 -0.25
N ALA A 28 -1.01 -0.77 0.00
CA ALA A 28 -1.58 -1.71 -0.98
C ALA A 28 -3.01 -1.31 -1.40
N ASP A 29 -3.86 -0.96 -0.43
CA ASP A 29 -5.24 -0.53 -0.71
C ASP A 29 -5.26 0.79 -1.46
N TYR A 30 -4.39 1.74 -1.11
CA TYR A 30 -4.25 3.00 -1.85
C TYR A 30 -3.90 2.76 -3.32
N ILE A 31 -2.90 1.92 -3.59
CA ILE A 31 -2.49 1.57 -4.96
C ILE A 31 -3.67 0.91 -5.70
N GLU A 32 -4.36 -0.02 -5.05
CA GLU A 32 -5.51 -0.70 -5.65
C GLU A 32 -6.68 0.25 -5.96
N LEU A 33 -7.03 1.14 -5.03
CA LEU A 33 -8.12 2.10 -5.20
C LEU A 33 -7.81 3.15 -6.27
N THR A 34 -6.53 3.44 -6.51
CA THR A 34 -6.10 4.43 -7.49
C THR A 34 -5.70 3.84 -8.84
N LYS A 35 -5.62 2.50 -8.98
CA LYS A 35 -5.20 1.81 -10.22
C LYS A 35 -6.05 2.17 -11.44
N SER A 36 -7.33 2.50 -11.23
CA SER A 36 -8.26 2.89 -12.30
C SER A 36 -7.97 4.30 -12.84
N ARG A 37 -7.34 5.17 -12.04
CA ARG A 37 -7.05 6.57 -12.38
C ARG A 37 -5.57 6.81 -12.68
N LYS A 38 -4.69 5.97 -12.12
CA LYS A 38 -3.23 6.11 -12.21
C LYS A 38 -2.63 4.76 -12.57
N LYS A 39 -1.83 4.73 -13.64
CA LYS A 39 -1.02 3.57 -13.99
C LYS A 39 0.17 3.50 -13.04
N TRP A 40 0.12 2.58 -12.09
CA TRP A 40 1.23 2.31 -11.18
C TRP A 40 2.28 1.44 -11.87
N THR A 41 3.46 2.03 -12.08
CA THR A 41 4.66 1.26 -12.44
C THR A 41 5.34 0.73 -11.18
N GLU A 42 6.05 -0.39 -11.30
CA GLU A 42 6.84 -0.95 -10.20
C GLU A 42 7.83 0.07 -9.62
N LYS A 43 8.42 0.91 -10.48
CA LYS A 43 9.29 2.02 -10.06
C LYS A 43 8.56 3.03 -9.18
N GLN A 44 7.34 3.46 -9.54
CA GLN A 44 6.56 4.41 -8.74
C GLN A 44 6.14 3.82 -7.40
N ILE A 45 5.80 2.53 -7.36
CA ILE A 45 5.46 1.82 -6.12
C ILE A 45 6.69 1.82 -5.20
N ASN A 46 7.86 1.45 -5.72
CA ASN A 46 9.12 1.45 -4.97
C ASN A 46 9.52 2.86 -4.50
N ASP A 47 9.33 3.88 -5.34
CA ASP A 47 9.58 5.27 -4.99
C ASP A 47 8.62 5.76 -3.89
N LEU A 48 7.34 5.36 -3.92
CA LEU A 48 6.38 5.67 -2.86
C LEU A 48 6.82 5.04 -1.53
N TYR A 49 7.16 3.75 -1.50
CA TYR A 49 7.65 3.09 -0.28
C TYR A 49 8.92 3.75 0.28
N ARG A 50 9.84 4.17 -0.59
CA ARG A 50 11.04 4.92 -0.15
C ARG A 50 10.70 6.30 0.38
N ALA A 51 9.74 6.98 -0.24
CA ALA A 51 9.30 8.32 0.17
C ALA A 51 8.56 8.30 1.51
N LEU A 52 7.78 7.24 1.78
CA LEU A 52 7.06 7.04 3.05
C LEU A 52 8.01 7.06 4.25
N ASN A 53 9.14 6.36 4.17
CA ASN A 53 10.13 6.32 5.26
C ASN A 53 10.89 7.65 5.45
N ARG A 54 10.77 8.60 4.52
CA ARG A 54 11.51 9.88 4.53
C ARG A 54 10.62 11.07 4.85
N THR A 55 9.30 10.91 4.77
CA THR A 55 8.37 11.99 5.06
C THR A 55 8.11 12.12 6.55
N LYS A 56 7.92 13.36 7.01
CA LYS A 56 7.49 13.67 8.39
C LYS A 56 5.99 13.94 8.50
N ALA A 57 5.27 13.95 7.37
CA ALA A 57 3.83 14.21 7.33
C ALA A 57 2.99 12.96 7.59
N LEU A 58 3.61 11.78 7.53
CA LEU A 58 2.96 10.50 7.73
C LEU A 58 3.73 9.71 8.79
N SER A 59 3.01 9.09 9.70
CA SER A 59 3.53 7.99 10.51
C SER A 59 3.37 6.71 9.70
N VAL A 60 4.42 5.89 9.65
CA VAL A 60 4.45 4.67 8.85
C VAL A 60 4.71 3.49 9.77
N SER A 61 3.78 2.54 9.79
CA SER A 61 3.91 1.30 10.54
C SER A 61 3.90 0.11 9.60
N SER A 62 4.65 -0.93 9.96
CA SER A 62 4.56 -2.23 9.32
C SER A 62 3.99 -3.21 10.34
N SER A 63 2.91 -3.88 9.98
CA SER A 63 2.27 -4.87 10.85
C SER A 63 2.12 -6.18 10.11
N GLN A 64 2.21 -7.29 10.84
CA GLN A 64 1.92 -8.61 10.29
C GLN A 64 0.41 -8.79 10.19
N TYR A 65 -0.04 -9.25 9.02
CA TYR A 65 -1.43 -9.54 8.73
C TYR A 65 -1.56 -10.98 8.25
N GLU A 66 -2.65 -11.62 8.67
CA GLU A 66 -3.07 -12.91 8.14
C GLU A 66 -4.21 -12.70 7.15
N LYS A 67 -4.13 -13.37 5.99
CA LYS A 67 -5.25 -13.44 5.06
C LYS A 67 -5.51 -14.90 4.68
N PRO A 68 -6.77 -15.37 4.71
CA PRO A 68 -7.11 -16.65 4.13
C PRO A 68 -6.95 -16.58 2.60
N MET A 69 -6.12 -17.46 2.05
CA MET A 69 -5.95 -17.62 0.61
C MET A 69 -6.49 -18.98 0.18
N LYS A 70 -7.30 -18.94 -0.86
CA LYS A 70 -7.81 -20.13 -1.54
C LYS A 70 -6.69 -20.66 -2.44
N VAL A 71 -6.22 -21.87 -2.17
CA VAL A 71 -5.23 -22.55 -3.01
C VAL A 71 -5.82 -23.82 -3.61
N ARG A 72 -5.42 -24.12 -4.85
CA ARG A 72 -5.73 -25.37 -5.51
C ARG A 72 -4.63 -26.36 -5.19
N ASP A 73 -4.99 -27.44 -4.54
CA ASP A 73 -4.10 -28.55 -4.27
C ASP A 73 -3.85 -29.28 -5.60
N VAL A 74 -2.58 -29.39 -6.00
CA VAL A 74 -2.19 -29.92 -7.32
C VAL A 74 -2.44 -31.41 -7.40
N GLU A 75 -2.26 -32.12 -6.30
CA GLU A 75 -2.37 -33.58 -6.22
C GLU A 75 -3.83 -34.03 -6.15
N THR A 76 -4.65 -33.35 -5.34
CA THR A 76 -6.04 -33.75 -5.10
C THR A 76 -7.06 -32.98 -5.95
N GLN A 77 -6.61 -31.97 -6.69
CA GLN A 77 -7.44 -30.98 -7.41
C GLN A 77 -8.49 -30.27 -6.52
N LYS A 78 -8.42 -30.46 -5.20
CA LYS A 78 -9.35 -29.84 -4.25
C LYS A 78 -8.92 -28.43 -3.91
N ILE A 79 -9.91 -27.64 -3.56
CA ILE A 79 -9.73 -26.29 -3.08
C ILE A 79 -9.58 -26.35 -1.56
N ARG A 80 -8.50 -25.76 -1.03
CA ARG A 80 -8.33 -25.56 0.42
C ARG A 80 -8.02 -24.11 0.74
N TYR A 81 -8.31 -23.71 1.97
CA TYR A 81 -7.95 -22.41 2.50
C TYR A 81 -6.69 -22.55 3.35
N ILE A 82 -5.66 -21.78 3.02
CA ILE A 82 -4.47 -21.63 3.85
C ILE A 82 -4.47 -20.23 4.44
N LYS A 83 -3.85 -20.07 5.60
CA LYS A 83 -3.53 -18.75 6.14
C LYS A 83 -2.16 -18.34 5.62
N ILE A 84 -2.09 -17.17 5.00
CA ILE A 84 -0.82 -16.56 4.60
C ILE A 84 -0.56 -15.37 5.51
N THR A 85 0.61 -15.36 6.13
CA THR A 85 1.14 -14.22 6.88
C THR A 85 1.93 -13.34 5.94
N TYR A 86 1.64 -12.04 5.94
CA TYR A 86 2.35 -11.05 5.14
C TYR A 86 2.50 -9.74 5.91
N THR A 87 3.51 -8.95 5.55
CA THR A 87 3.72 -7.63 6.14
C THR A 87 2.96 -6.60 5.34
N ARG A 88 2.15 -5.79 6.03
CA ARG A 88 1.39 -4.68 5.44
C ARG A 88 1.95 -3.37 5.97
N THR A 89 2.23 -2.45 5.05
CA THR A 89 2.63 -1.08 5.39
C THR A 89 1.39 -0.19 5.45
N GLU A 90 1.24 0.53 6.56
CA GLU A 90 0.18 1.48 6.81
C GLU A 90 0.75 2.88 6.99
N ALA A 91 0.06 3.86 6.43
CA ALA A 91 0.37 5.26 6.59
C ALA A 91 -0.76 5.96 7.34
N MET A 92 -0.39 6.72 8.36
CA MET A 92 -1.28 7.52 9.18
C MET A 92 -0.92 9.00 9.03
N LEU A 93 -1.92 9.86 8.83
CA LEU A 93 -1.70 11.31 8.80
C LEU A 93 -1.29 11.82 10.17
N LEU A 94 -0.17 12.54 10.22
CA LEU A 94 0.23 13.35 11.37
C LEU A 94 -0.41 14.73 11.19
N VAL A 95 -1.58 14.92 11.80
CA VAL A 95 -2.37 16.17 11.79
C VAL A 95 -2.27 16.83 13.14
#